data_AF-A0A6L4ZP59-F1
#
_entry.id   AF-A0A6L4ZP59-F1
#
_cell.length_a   1.000
_cell.length_b   1.000
_cell.length_c   1.000
_cell.angle_alpha   90.00
_cell.angle_beta   90.00
_cell.angle_gamma   90.00
#
_symmetry.space_group_name_H-M   'P 1'
#
loop_
_entity.id
_entity.type
_entity.pdbx_description
1 polymer ?
#
loop_
_entity_poly.entity_id
_entity_poly.type
_entity_poly.pdbx_seq_one_letter_code
_entity_poly.pdbx_strand_id
1 'polypeptide(L)'
;MTKLLEFAQVLEDELKEVEKSRELRLENYEKPKEEINPINPIDPLEQAHNKRLMGITFSGGGIRSATFNLGVLQALAELGLLKQFDYLSTVSGGGYIGSWLTAQIHRLTSESKSNPQEIKEVIKKIENNLSPPDNSNSKNTPAISWLRSYSNYLTPRLGISADLGAFVAIYIRNLILNLIIIVSALSAMLLVPRILVLVTKEIQCNSWDVWVLSIGVSAFIVSFSAIVFNLWNITRSEPKWINRLIILPLFIGSWSICQSKWIFSIYPFSYLDHIVDRNTFGVPLTLILISLIAIIVSGLLGKHLSDAHREWLARLNGLLAIVNLVWVLFFAMALYSPIVIGFLGCWVQATLGVGWVVSTISGLLAGKSDKTTGKGDSKNWGLELIAKVAPYVFIVGLLAVLSLGIHLLVVWWSDPNKSFFINEICNNFSSFSIIRNTYLEQVSGTLHVSLLVFWGGFLAIAVIFSVAININEFSIHLPYRNRLVRAYLGASNKNRESNTNKFTGFNIKDDIELSEIIPANSESIGYPGPY
;
A
#
# COMPACT_ATOMS: atom_id res chain seq x y z
N MET A 1 -14.68 5.13 32.03
CA MET A 1 -14.42 3.68 32.16
C MET A 1 -15.58 2.98 31.48
N THR A 2 -15.44 2.64 30.20
CA THR A 2 -16.50 2.02 29.39
C THR A 2 -16.67 0.60 29.90
N LYS A 3 -17.82 0.28 30.51
CA LYS A 3 -18.14 -1.07 30.96
C LYS A 3 -18.20 -1.94 29.69
N LEU A 4 -17.28 -2.89 29.53
CA LEU A 4 -17.38 -3.88 28.46
C LEU A 4 -18.67 -4.66 28.71
N LEU A 5 -19.64 -4.54 27.80
CA LEU A 5 -20.86 -5.34 27.82
C LEU A 5 -20.47 -6.81 27.64
N GLU A 6 -21.02 -7.68 28.46
CA GLU A 6 -20.87 -9.13 28.27
C GLU A 6 -21.65 -9.56 27.01
N PHE A 7 -21.18 -10.60 26.32
CA PHE A 7 -21.82 -11.09 25.09
C PHE A 7 -23.32 -11.40 25.28
N ALA A 8 -23.68 -11.97 26.42
CA ALA A 8 -25.08 -12.26 26.76
C ALA A 8 -25.94 -11.00 26.82
N GLN A 9 -25.39 -9.90 27.33
CA GLN A 9 -26.09 -8.61 27.41
C GLN A 9 -26.26 -7.97 26.02
N VAL A 10 -25.25 -8.07 25.16
CA VAL A 10 -25.35 -7.62 23.76
C VAL A 10 -26.42 -8.41 23.02
N LEU A 11 -26.43 -9.73 23.17
CA LEU A 11 -27.41 -10.60 22.52
C LEU A 11 -28.84 -10.34 23.03
N GLU A 12 -29.01 -10.08 24.33
CA GLU A 12 -30.30 -9.73 24.91
C GLU A 12 -30.83 -8.39 24.36
N ASP A 13 -29.98 -7.37 24.28
CA ASP A 13 -30.34 -6.07 23.71
C ASP A 13 -30.70 -6.19 22.22
N GLU A 14 -29.96 -7.01 21.47
CA GLU A 14 -30.23 -7.31 20.07
C GLU A 14 -31.58 -8.03 19.88
N LEU A 15 -31.93 -8.99 20.74
CA LEU A 15 -33.23 -9.68 20.70
C LEU A 15 -34.41 -8.74 20.99
N LYS A 16 -34.24 -7.77 21.90
CA LYS A 16 -35.26 -6.74 22.20
C LYS A 16 -35.48 -5.83 20.99
N GLU A 17 -34.41 -5.46 20.31
CA GLU A 17 -34.45 -4.65 19.10
C GLU A 17 -35.13 -5.39 17.94
N VAL A 18 -34.83 -6.68 17.73
CA VAL A 18 -35.54 -7.53 16.76
C VAL A 18 -37.03 -7.62 17.06
N GLU A 19 -37.40 -7.76 18.33
CA GLU A 19 -38.80 -7.81 18.75
C GLU A 19 -39.53 -6.49 18.48
N LYS A 20 -38.90 -5.36 18.81
CA LYS A 20 -39.43 -4.02 18.48
C LYS A 20 -39.62 -3.86 16.97
N SER A 21 -38.66 -4.31 16.15
CA SER A 21 -38.78 -4.30 14.69
C SER A 21 -39.94 -5.17 14.19
N ARG A 22 -40.13 -6.37 14.74
CA ARG A 22 -41.26 -7.26 14.42
C ARG A 22 -42.61 -6.61 14.73
N GLU A 23 -42.76 -5.97 15.89
CA GLU A 23 -43.97 -5.22 16.26
C GLU A 23 -44.31 -4.10 15.28
N LEU A 24 -43.27 -3.45 14.73
CA LEU A 24 -43.43 -2.35 13.79
C LEU A 24 -43.81 -2.81 12.38
N ARG A 25 -43.44 -4.02 11.95
CA ARG A 25 -43.59 -4.44 10.53
C ARG A 25 -44.52 -5.61 10.27
N LEU A 26 -44.85 -6.40 11.28
CA LEU A 26 -45.74 -7.56 11.16
C LEU A 26 -47.15 -7.18 11.62
N GLU A 27 -48.15 -7.41 10.76
CA GLU A 27 -49.55 -7.01 11.02
C GLU A 27 -50.18 -7.79 12.19
N ASN A 28 -49.83 -9.08 12.37
CA ASN A 28 -50.40 -9.99 13.37
C ASN A 28 -49.33 -10.59 14.29
N TYR A 29 -48.31 -9.82 14.69
CA TYR A 29 -47.32 -10.33 15.63
C TYR A 29 -47.89 -10.41 17.04
N GLU A 30 -48.16 -11.63 17.49
CA GLU A 30 -48.43 -11.92 18.89
C GLU A 30 -47.10 -12.09 19.63
N LYS A 31 -46.87 -11.27 20.66
CA LYS A 31 -45.72 -11.46 21.54
C LYS A 31 -45.77 -12.87 22.13
N PRO A 32 -44.68 -13.65 22.04
CA PRO A 32 -44.59 -14.90 22.80
C PRO A 32 -44.91 -14.61 24.26
N LYS A 33 -45.77 -15.40 24.89
CA LYS A 33 -45.99 -15.31 26.34
C LYS A 33 -44.68 -15.67 27.01
N GLU A 34 -43.93 -14.67 27.47
CA GLU A 34 -42.75 -14.90 28.30
C GLU A 34 -43.22 -15.53 29.62
N GLU A 35 -43.04 -16.83 29.79
CA GLU A 35 -42.97 -17.42 31.13
C GLU A 35 -41.66 -16.93 31.75
N ILE A 36 -41.68 -15.71 32.27
CA ILE A 36 -40.58 -15.17 33.06
C ILE A 36 -40.56 -16.00 34.34
N ASN A 37 -39.70 -17.01 34.40
CA ASN A 37 -39.38 -17.70 35.64
C ASN A 37 -38.30 -16.88 36.35
N PRO A 38 -38.62 -16.09 37.39
CA PRO A 38 -37.69 -15.14 38.00
C PRO A 38 -36.49 -15.80 38.71
N ILE A 39 -36.48 -17.13 38.78
CA ILE A 39 -35.45 -17.94 39.45
C ILE A 39 -34.36 -18.38 38.45
N ASN A 40 -34.63 -18.39 37.13
CA ASN A 40 -33.66 -18.80 36.12
C ASN A 40 -33.91 -18.04 34.80
N PRO A 41 -33.21 -16.93 34.53
CA PRO A 41 -33.36 -16.20 33.27
C PRO A 41 -32.99 -17.12 32.11
N ILE A 42 -33.88 -17.24 31.12
CA ILE A 42 -33.67 -18.05 29.92
C ILE A 42 -32.41 -17.53 29.22
N ASP A 43 -31.46 -18.41 28.92
CA ASP A 43 -30.25 -18.08 28.16
C ASP A 43 -30.63 -17.35 26.86
N PRO A 44 -30.09 -16.16 26.56
CA PRO A 44 -30.36 -15.45 25.31
C PRO A 44 -30.21 -16.31 24.05
N LEU A 45 -29.32 -17.32 24.05
CA LEU A 45 -29.20 -18.30 22.97
C LEU A 45 -30.44 -19.19 22.80
N GLU A 46 -31.04 -19.61 23.90
CA GLU A 46 -32.28 -20.39 23.91
C GLU A 46 -33.47 -19.52 23.49
N GLN A 47 -33.52 -18.26 23.95
CA GLN A 47 -34.51 -17.28 23.49
C GLN A 47 -34.43 -17.05 21.98
N ALA A 48 -33.22 -16.91 21.43
CA ALA A 48 -33.01 -16.75 19.99
C ALA A 48 -33.53 -17.96 19.20
N HIS A 49 -33.27 -19.19 19.66
CA HIS A 49 -33.79 -20.41 19.05
C HIS A 49 -35.33 -20.45 19.07
N ASN A 50 -35.93 -20.08 20.21
CA ASN A 50 -37.39 -20.07 20.37
C ASN A 50 -38.07 -19.02 19.49
N LYS A 51 -37.44 -17.86 19.25
CA LYS A 51 -37.97 -16.79 18.40
C LYS A 51 -37.91 -17.10 16.89
N ARG A 52 -37.30 -18.22 16.47
CA ARG A 52 -37.18 -18.68 15.07
C ARG A 52 -36.72 -17.55 14.13
N LEU A 53 -35.62 -16.91 14.48
CA LEU A 53 -35.09 -15.76 13.76
C LEU A 53 -34.75 -16.13 12.31
N MET A 54 -35.12 -15.28 11.36
CA MET A 54 -34.80 -15.48 9.95
C MET A 54 -33.80 -14.45 9.45
N GLY A 55 -32.75 -14.91 8.78
CA GLY A 55 -31.74 -14.05 8.18
C GLY A 55 -31.77 -14.10 6.66
N ILE A 56 -31.48 -12.98 6.01
CA ILE A 56 -31.13 -12.91 4.59
C ILE A 56 -29.66 -12.52 4.45
N THR A 57 -28.95 -13.20 3.54
CA THR A 57 -27.51 -13.01 3.33
C THR A 57 -27.21 -12.59 1.90
N PHE A 58 -26.56 -11.43 1.72
CA PHE A 58 -26.07 -10.97 0.41
C PHE A 58 -24.57 -11.17 0.26
N SER A 59 -24.20 -12.07 -0.63
CA SER A 59 -22.81 -12.48 -0.88
C SER A 59 -22.00 -11.45 -1.67
N GLY A 60 -20.68 -11.61 -1.69
CA GLY A 60 -19.75 -10.75 -2.40
C GLY A 60 -19.76 -10.95 -3.92
N GLY A 61 -19.01 -10.09 -4.64
CA GLY A 61 -18.94 -10.15 -6.11
C GLY A 61 -19.10 -8.79 -6.81
N GLY A 62 -18.88 -7.70 -6.08
CA GLY A 62 -18.97 -6.33 -6.60
C GLY A 62 -20.34 -5.98 -7.16
N ILE A 63 -20.37 -5.16 -8.21
CA ILE A 63 -21.61 -4.64 -8.81
C ILE A 63 -22.49 -5.75 -9.40
N ARG A 64 -21.89 -6.86 -9.87
CA ARG A 64 -22.65 -8.01 -10.38
C ARG A 64 -23.49 -8.65 -9.27
N SER A 65 -22.87 -8.91 -8.11
CA SER A 65 -23.59 -9.44 -6.95
C SER A 65 -24.68 -8.48 -6.48
N ALA A 66 -24.38 -7.18 -6.41
CA ALA A 66 -25.37 -6.18 -6.03
C ALA A 66 -26.60 -6.15 -6.97
N THR A 67 -26.37 -6.29 -8.28
CA THR A 67 -27.44 -6.34 -9.29
C THR A 67 -28.28 -7.62 -9.17
N PHE A 68 -27.63 -8.77 -8.94
CA PHE A 68 -28.32 -10.04 -8.72
C PHE A 68 -29.19 -10.00 -7.45
N ASN A 69 -28.62 -9.54 -6.33
CA ASN A 69 -29.32 -9.42 -5.06
C ASN A 69 -30.47 -8.39 -5.12
N LEU A 70 -30.36 -7.34 -5.96
CA LEU A 70 -31.50 -6.47 -6.26
C LEU A 70 -32.65 -7.29 -6.86
N GLY A 71 -32.40 -8.17 -7.83
CA GLY A 71 -33.42 -9.05 -8.40
C GLY A 71 -34.05 -9.99 -7.35
N VAL A 72 -33.25 -10.54 -6.44
CA VAL A 72 -33.75 -11.34 -5.30
C VAL A 72 -34.67 -10.51 -4.40
N LEU A 73 -34.27 -9.28 -4.07
CA LEU A 73 -35.10 -8.35 -3.29
C LEU A 73 -36.43 -8.03 -3.99
N GLN A 74 -36.42 -7.83 -5.32
CA GLN A 74 -37.65 -7.59 -6.08
C GLN A 74 -38.60 -8.79 -6.03
N ALA A 75 -38.09 -10.02 -6.15
CA ALA A 75 -38.91 -11.23 -6.06
C ALA A 75 -39.46 -11.45 -4.64
N LEU A 76 -38.66 -11.19 -3.60
CA LEU A 76 -39.12 -11.27 -2.21
C LEU A 76 -40.18 -10.20 -1.90
N ALA A 77 -40.03 -9.01 -2.46
CA ALA A 77 -41.01 -7.93 -2.35
C ALA A 77 -42.34 -8.28 -3.03
N GLU A 78 -42.29 -8.86 -4.23
CA GLU A 78 -43.47 -9.33 -4.96
C GLU A 78 -44.26 -10.38 -4.16
N LEU A 79 -43.55 -11.24 -3.42
CA LEU A 79 -44.15 -12.24 -2.53
C LEU A 79 -44.52 -11.69 -1.14
N GLY A 80 -44.24 -10.41 -0.83
CA GLY A 80 -44.49 -9.82 0.49
C GLY A 80 -43.70 -10.46 1.64
N LEU A 81 -42.51 -10.99 1.33
CA LEU A 81 -41.67 -11.75 2.26
C LEU A 81 -40.59 -10.91 2.94
N LEU A 82 -40.35 -9.65 2.52
CA LEU A 82 -39.27 -8.84 3.09
C LEU A 82 -39.47 -8.55 4.57
N LYS A 83 -40.72 -8.36 4.99
CA LYS A 83 -41.09 -8.16 6.41
C LYS A 83 -40.76 -9.33 7.35
N GLN A 84 -40.43 -10.50 6.81
CA GLN A 84 -40.20 -11.72 7.60
C GLN A 84 -38.74 -11.89 8.05
N PHE A 85 -37.79 -11.15 7.47
CA PHE A 85 -36.36 -11.30 7.78
C PHE A 85 -35.93 -10.40 8.94
N ASP A 86 -35.38 -10.97 10.00
CA ASP A 86 -34.88 -10.29 11.20
C ASP A 86 -33.43 -9.81 11.06
N TYR A 87 -32.62 -10.51 10.25
CA TYR A 87 -31.21 -10.20 10.03
C TYR A 87 -30.86 -9.98 8.57
N LEU A 88 -29.95 -9.04 8.32
CA LEU A 88 -29.34 -8.76 7.03
C LEU A 88 -27.82 -8.87 7.13
N SER A 89 -27.29 -10.02 6.70
CA SER A 89 -25.84 -10.21 6.61
C SER A 89 -25.35 -9.86 5.20
N THR A 90 -24.34 -8.99 5.09
CA THR A 90 -23.81 -8.60 3.78
C THR A 90 -22.30 -8.58 3.72
N VAL A 91 -21.74 -8.86 2.54
CA VAL A 91 -20.29 -8.80 2.30
C VAL A 91 -19.98 -8.24 0.91
N SER A 92 -18.97 -7.36 0.81
CA SER A 92 -18.47 -6.80 -0.45
C SER A 92 -19.61 -6.21 -1.32
N GLY A 93 -19.86 -6.77 -2.50
CA GLY A 93 -20.95 -6.33 -3.39
C GLY A 93 -22.35 -6.44 -2.78
N GLY A 94 -22.59 -7.43 -1.92
CA GLY A 94 -23.83 -7.53 -1.15
C GLY A 94 -24.02 -6.37 -0.19
N GLY A 95 -22.93 -5.79 0.32
CA GLY A 95 -22.97 -4.58 1.15
C GLY A 95 -23.51 -3.37 0.40
N TYR A 96 -23.26 -3.27 -0.92
CA TYR A 96 -23.77 -2.15 -1.71
C TYR A 96 -25.29 -2.10 -1.74
N ILE A 97 -25.92 -3.26 -2.01
CA ILE A 97 -27.38 -3.35 -2.05
C ILE A 97 -27.99 -3.37 -0.65
N GLY A 98 -27.29 -3.98 0.33
CA GLY A 98 -27.70 -3.95 1.73
C GLY A 98 -27.76 -2.52 2.26
N SER A 99 -26.70 -1.73 2.07
CA SER A 99 -26.69 -0.32 2.46
C SER A 99 -27.74 0.50 1.73
N TRP A 100 -28.04 0.21 0.45
CA TRP A 100 -29.17 0.84 -0.24
C TRP A 100 -30.51 0.51 0.44
N LEU A 101 -30.77 -0.75 0.74
CA LEU A 101 -32.00 -1.19 1.40
C LEU A 101 -32.14 -0.53 2.78
N THR A 102 -31.08 -0.57 3.59
CA THR A 102 -31.04 0.07 4.90
C THR A 102 -31.27 1.58 4.80
N ALA A 103 -30.63 2.26 3.85
CA ALA A 103 -30.82 3.70 3.63
C ALA A 103 -32.25 4.04 3.17
N GLN A 104 -32.89 3.20 2.34
CA GLN A 104 -34.29 3.36 1.96
C GLN A 104 -35.22 3.25 3.16
N ILE A 105 -35.02 2.22 4.00
CA ILE A 105 -35.79 2.01 5.23
C ILE A 105 -35.63 3.22 6.15
N HIS A 106 -34.39 3.66 6.38
CA HIS A 106 -34.09 4.80 7.23
C HIS A 106 -34.77 6.10 6.75
N ARG A 107 -34.69 6.41 5.45
CA ARG A 107 -35.29 7.63 4.89
C ARG A 107 -36.81 7.61 4.95
N LEU A 108 -37.44 6.48 4.65
CA LEU A 108 -38.90 6.35 4.74
C LEU A 108 -39.39 6.41 6.18
N THR A 109 -38.69 5.77 7.10
CA THR A 109 -38.99 5.82 8.55
C THR A 109 -38.86 7.25 9.07
N SER A 110 -37.83 7.99 8.63
CA SER A 110 -37.60 9.40 8.99
C SER A 110 -38.64 10.37 8.43
N GLU A 111 -39.32 10.03 7.34
CA GLU A 111 -40.44 10.81 6.79
C GLU A 111 -41.74 10.58 7.59
N SER A 112 -41.98 9.36 8.08
CA SER A 112 -43.20 8.93 8.80
C SER A 112 -43.25 9.33 10.29
N LYS A 113 -42.59 10.44 10.65
CA LYS A 113 -42.07 10.79 11.99
C LYS A 113 -43.07 10.91 13.17
N SER A 114 -44.32 10.49 13.08
CA SER A 114 -45.31 10.76 14.15
C SER A 114 -46.48 9.78 14.29
N ASN A 115 -46.59 8.73 13.46
CA ASN A 115 -47.72 7.80 13.54
C ASN A 115 -47.24 6.34 13.46
N PRO A 116 -47.39 5.52 14.52
CA PRO A 116 -47.05 4.09 14.49
C PRO A 116 -47.75 3.32 13.34
N GLN A 117 -48.94 3.77 12.92
CA GLN A 117 -49.66 3.20 11.80
C GLN A 117 -48.95 3.44 10.46
N GLU A 118 -48.33 4.62 10.27
CA GLU A 118 -47.58 4.95 9.04
C GLU A 118 -46.25 4.19 8.96
N ILE A 119 -45.66 3.82 10.10
CA ILE A 119 -44.42 3.04 10.15
C ILE A 119 -44.67 1.58 9.79
N LYS A 120 -45.83 1.02 10.19
CA LYS A 120 -46.30 -0.29 9.72
C LYS A 120 -46.39 -0.37 8.20
N GLU A 121 -46.70 0.75 7.55
CA GLU A 121 -46.76 0.82 6.09
C GLU A 121 -45.40 1.02 5.42
N VAL A 122 -44.31 1.31 6.15
CA VAL A 122 -42.98 1.56 5.55
C VAL A 122 -42.47 0.34 4.78
N ILE A 123 -42.52 -0.85 5.38
CA ILE A 123 -42.04 -2.08 4.72
C ILE A 123 -42.95 -2.43 3.54
N LYS A 124 -44.27 -2.27 3.67
CA LYS A 124 -45.22 -2.45 2.57
C LYS A 124 -44.95 -1.47 1.42
N LYS A 125 -44.61 -0.22 1.72
CA LYS A 125 -44.23 0.79 0.74
C LYS A 125 -42.90 0.45 0.06
N ILE A 126 -41.96 -0.16 0.78
CA ILE A 126 -40.70 -0.66 0.21
C ILE A 126 -40.96 -1.84 -0.71
N GLU A 127 -41.76 -2.81 -0.26
CA GLU A 127 -42.18 -3.96 -1.08
C GLU A 127 -42.83 -3.45 -2.38
N ASN A 128 -43.81 -2.56 -2.28
CA ASN A 128 -44.44 -1.94 -3.46
C ASN A 128 -43.46 -1.17 -4.36
N ASN A 129 -42.47 -0.48 -3.79
CA ASN A 129 -41.46 0.25 -4.56
C ASN A 129 -40.44 -0.68 -5.24
N LEU A 130 -40.23 -1.88 -4.69
CA LEU A 130 -39.34 -2.93 -5.18
C LEU A 130 -40.01 -3.84 -6.21
N SER A 131 -41.30 -4.11 -6.05
CA SER A 131 -42.07 -4.99 -6.91
C SER A 131 -42.00 -4.53 -8.37
N PRO A 132 -41.81 -5.46 -9.32
CA PRO A 132 -41.87 -5.13 -10.73
C PRO A 132 -43.26 -4.54 -11.07
N PRO A 133 -43.34 -3.54 -11.96
CA PRO A 133 -44.62 -3.03 -12.42
C PRO A 133 -45.42 -4.13 -13.15
N ASP A 134 -46.68 -4.36 -12.74
CA ASP A 134 -47.61 -5.35 -13.34
C ASP A 134 -47.92 -5.11 -14.83
N ASN A 135 -47.71 -3.89 -15.34
CA ASN A 135 -47.99 -3.51 -16.72
C ASN A 135 -46.74 -2.92 -17.38
N SER A 136 -46.51 -3.23 -18.65
CA SER A 136 -45.41 -2.68 -19.47
C SER A 136 -45.41 -1.14 -19.59
N ASN A 137 -46.46 -0.47 -19.13
CA ASN A 137 -46.64 0.98 -19.16
C ASN A 137 -46.36 1.68 -17.81
N SER A 138 -46.23 0.97 -16.67
CA SER A 138 -45.82 1.60 -15.41
C SER A 138 -44.30 1.69 -15.33
N LYS A 139 -43.79 2.91 -15.18
CA LYS A 139 -42.34 3.16 -15.06
C LYS A 139 -41.84 2.63 -13.72
N ASN A 140 -40.68 1.94 -13.75
CA ASN A 140 -39.95 1.57 -12.53
C ASN A 140 -39.76 2.80 -11.63
N THR A 141 -39.68 2.59 -10.32
CA THR A 141 -39.35 3.68 -9.39
C THR A 141 -38.02 4.34 -9.80
N PRO A 142 -37.87 5.67 -9.62
CA PRO A 142 -36.65 6.38 -9.99
C PRO A 142 -35.39 5.75 -9.38
N ALA A 143 -35.49 5.22 -8.16
CA ALA A 143 -34.41 4.52 -7.46
C ALA A 143 -33.95 3.23 -8.19
N ILE A 144 -34.88 2.40 -8.66
CA ILE A 144 -34.56 1.16 -9.38
C ILE A 144 -34.00 1.47 -10.77
N SER A 145 -34.60 2.42 -11.48
CA SER A 145 -34.10 2.90 -12.76
C SER A 145 -32.65 3.41 -12.63
N TRP A 146 -32.37 4.15 -11.56
CA TRP A 146 -31.03 4.62 -11.21
C TRP A 146 -30.07 3.45 -10.97
N LEU A 147 -30.38 2.51 -10.07
CA LEU A 147 -29.52 1.35 -9.79
C LEU A 147 -29.19 0.56 -11.08
N ARG A 148 -30.19 0.34 -11.94
CA ARG A 148 -30.01 -0.33 -13.24
C ARG A 148 -29.06 0.44 -14.16
N SER A 149 -29.12 1.78 -14.17
CA SER A 149 -28.19 2.61 -14.95
C SER A 149 -26.75 2.59 -14.44
N TYR A 150 -26.52 2.22 -13.17
CA TYR A 150 -25.20 2.11 -12.54
C TYR A 150 -24.66 0.66 -12.46
N SER A 151 -25.30 -0.30 -13.13
CA SER A 151 -24.89 -1.72 -13.16
C SER A 151 -23.57 -1.98 -13.92
N ASN A 152 -23.09 -1.02 -14.71
CA ASN A 152 -21.79 -1.11 -15.39
C ASN A 152 -20.62 -0.70 -14.48
N TYR A 153 -19.52 -1.47 -14.52
CA TYR A 153 -18.40 -1.40 -13.57
C TYR A 153 -17.53 -0.13 -13.67
N LEU A 154 -17.28 0.40 -14.88
CA LEU A 154 -16.30 1.50 -15.08
C LEU A 154 -16.87 2.78 -15.71
N THR A 155 -17.96 2.73 -16.48
CA THR A 155 -18.73 3.94 -16.87
C THR A 155 -20.20 3.57 -17.13
N PRO A 156 -21.18 4.43 -16.77
CA PRO A 156 -22.60 4.22 -17.11
C PRO A 156 -22.85 4.27 -18.62
N ARG A 157 -22.00 5.00 -19.37
CA ARG A 157 -22.03 5.08 -20.83
C ARG A 157 -20.67 4.65 -21.39
N LEU A 158 -20.66 3.70 -22.31
CA LEU A 158 -19.48 3.37 -23.11
C LEU A 158 -19.32 4.48 -24.16
N GLY A 159 -18.25 5.27 -24.08
CA GLY A 159 -17.94 6.36 -25.03
C GLY A 159 -17.02 7.45 -24.49
N ILE A 160 -16.65 8.41 -25.34
CA ILE A 160 -15.93 9.64 -24.95
C ILE A 160 -16.94 10.56 -24.23
N SER A 161 -17.11 10.35 -22.92
CA SER A 161 -17.94 11.21 -22.08
C SER A 161 -17.08 12.16 -21.25
N ALA A 162 -17.66 13.29 -20.83
CA ALA A 162 -17.02 14.20 -19.87
C ALA A 162 -16.63 13.45 -18.57
N ASP A 163 -17.40 12.44 -18.17
CA ASP A 163 -17.11 11.60 -17.00
C ASP A 163 -15.84 10.76 -17.18
N LEU A 164 -15.62 10.20 -18.38
CA LEU A 164 -14.39 9.45 -18.68
C LEU A 164 -13.18 10.39 -18.67
N GLY A 165 -13.32 11.59 -19.26
CA GLY A 165 -12.29 12.62 -19.23
C GLY A 165 -11.93 13.06 -17.81
N ALA A 166 -12.93 13.31 -16.96
CA ALA A 166 -12.72 13.65 -15.55
C ALA A 166 -12.03 12.51 -14.78
N PHE A 167 -12.43 11.26 -15.01
CA PHE A 167 -11.79 10.09 -14.39
C PHE A 167 -10.32 9.96 -14.79
N VAL A 168 -10.02 10.07 -16.10
CA VAL A 168 -8.65 10.01 -16.61
C VAL A 168 -7.81 11.16 -16.07
N ALA A 169 -8.36 12.38 -16.01
CA ALA A 169 -7.67 13.54 -15.46
C ALA A 169 -7.36 13.37 -13.97
N ILE A 170 -8.32 12.88 -13.17
CA ILE A 170 -8.11 12.58 -11.74
C ILE A 170 -7.05 11.50 -11.58
N TYR A 171 -7.11 10.44 -12.39
CA TYR A 171 -6.13 9.36 -12.36
C TYR A 171 -4.72 9.86 -12.68
N ILE A 172 -4.55 10.62 -13.77
CA ILE A 172 -3.26 11.20 -14.17
C ILE A 172 -2.75 12.17 -13.11
N ARG A 173 -3.61 13.06 -12.59
CA ARG A 173 -3.25 13.98 -11.50
C ARG A 173 -2.72 13.21 -10.30
N ASN A 174 -3.46 12.20 -9.83
CA ASN A 174 -3.09 11.39 -8.69
C ASN A 174 -1.80 10.59 -8.94
N LEU A 175 -1.62 10.05 -10.15
CA LEU A 175 -0.42 9.33 -10.55
C LEU A 175 0.80 10.25 -10.50
N ILE A 176 0.72 11.45 -11.09
CA ILE A 176 1.82 12.41 -11.12
C ILE A 176 2.20 12.84 -9.70
N LEU A 177 1.22 13.17 -8.86
CA LEU A 177 1.47 13.58 -7.48
C LEU A 177 2.20 12.50 -6.67
N ASN A 178 1.79 11.24 -6.78
CA ASN A 178 2.45 10.13 -6.12
C ASN A 178 3.84 9.83 -6.72
N LEU A 179 3.97 9.90 -8.05
CA LEU A 179 5.25 9.66 -8.72
C LEU A 179 6.29 10.73 -8.38
N ILE A 180 5.90 12.00 -8.23
CA ILE A 180 6.83 13.06 -7.81
C ILE A 180 7.46 12.72 -6.46
N ILE A 181 6.69 12.24 -5.49
CA ILE A 181 7.19 11.84 -4.18
C ILE A 181 8.20 10.69 -4.31
N ILE A 182 7.82 9.61 -5.02
CA ILE A 182 8.65 8.42 -5.17
C ILE A 182 9.93 8.73 -5.94
N VAL A 183 9.83 9.40 -7.09
CA VAL A 183 10.97 9.75 -7.94
C VAL A 183 11.94 10.67 -7.20
N SER A 184 11.42 11.67 -6.47
CA SER A 184 12.27 12.58 -5.70
C SER A 184 12.97 11.88 -4.54
N ALA A 185 12.24 11.03 -3.80
CA ALA A 185 12.81 10.24 -2.71
C ALA A 185 13.91 9.29 -3.20
N LEU A 186 13.64 8.54 -4.27
CA LEU A 186 14.63 7.64 -4.88
C LEU A 186 15.82 8.40 -5.44
N SER A 187 15.61 9.58 -6.04
CA SER A 187 16.70 10.40 -6.56
C SER A 187 17.60 10.96 -5.45
N ALA A 188 17.00 11.41 -4.34
CA ALA A 188 17.74 11.80 -3.15
C ALA A 188 18.55 10.63 -2.58
N MET A 189 18.00 9.41 -2.56
CA MET A 189 18.73 8.21 -2.16
C MET A 189 19.90 7.92 -3.11
N LEU A 190 19.68 7.89 -4.43
CA LEU A 190 20.72 7.59 -5.43
C LEU A 190 21.86 8.63 -5.47
N LEU A 191 21.65 9.83 -4.92
CA LEU A 191 22.70 10.84 -4.73
C LEU A 191 23.61 10.55 -3.53
N VAL A 192 23.19 9.74 -2.55
CA VAL A 192 23.98 9.44 -1.34
C VAL A 192 25.34 8.81 -1.67
N PRO A 193 25.45 7.79 -2.55
CA PRO A 193 26.75 7.25 -2.96
C PRO A 193 27.70 8.29 -3.56
N ARG A 194 27.18 9.28 -4.30
CA ARG A 194 28.00 10.37 -4.86
C ARG A 194 28.48 11.33 -3.78
N ILE A 195 27.63 11.62 -2.79
CA ILE A 195 28.00 12.43 -1.62
C ILE A 195 29.10 11.70 -0.82
N LEU A 196 29.00 10.39 -0.64
CA LEU A 196 30.03 9.62 0.08
C LEU A 196 31.37 9.65 -0.65
N VAL A 197 31.37 9.53 -1.99
CA VAL A 197 32.59 9.70 -2.81
C VAL A 197 33.18 11.10 -2.63
N LEU A 198 32.34 12.13 -2.59
CA LEU A 198 32.75 13.52 -2.36
C LEU A 198 33.37 13.73 -0.98
N VAL A 199 32.75 13.15 0.07
CA VAL A 199 33.28 13.20 1.43
C VAL A 199 34.64 12.50 1.50
N THR A 200 34.80 11.33 0.86
CA THR A 200 36.12 10.68 0.77
C THR A 200 37.16 11.59 0.12
N LYS A 201 36.78 12.32 -0.93
CA LYS A 201 37.71 13.19 -1.66
C LYS A 201 38.20 14.31 -0.76
N GLU A 202 37.29 14.93 -0.02
CA GLU A 202 37.61 15.98 0.96
C GLU A 202 38.52 15.46 2.08
N ILE A 203 38.22 14.28 2.63
CA ILE A 203 39.07 13.64 3.65
C ILE A 203 40.50 13.47 3.12
N GLN A 204 40.65 13.06 1.86
CA GLN A 204 41.94 12.82 1.24
C GLN A 204 42.70 14.10 0.85
N CYS A 205 42.01 15.17 0.48
CA CYS A 205 42.59 16.46 0.14
C CYS A 205 43.06 17.22 1.40
N ASN A 206 42.25 17.21 2.46
CA ASN A 206 42.52 17.96 3.68
C ASN A 206 43.33 17.17 4.73
N SER A 207 43.78 15.95 4.40
CA SER A 207 44.56 15.06 5.29
C SER A 207 43.84 14.77 6.63
N TRP A 208 42.53 14.54 6.57
CA TRP A 208 41.71 14.18 7.73
C TRP A 208 41.64 12.67 7.98
N ASP A 209 42.38 11.89 7.21
CA ASP A 209 42.36 10.43 7.23
C ASP A 209 42.69 9.85 8.61
N VAL A 210 43.59 10.46 9.37
CA VAL A 210 43.92 10.06 10.75
C VAL A 210 42.73 10.20 11.69
N TRP A 211 41.99 11.31 11.61
CA TRP A 211 40.79 11.54 12.43
C TRP A 211 39.67 10.58 12.07
N VAL A 212 39.44 10.38 10.77
CA VAL A 212 38.42 9.44 10.26
C VAL A 212 38.75 8.01 10.66
N LEU A 213 40.03 7.61 10.60
CA LEU A 213 40.50 6.31 11.07
C LEU A 213 40.26 6.15 12.58
N SER A 214 40.50 7.20 13.37
CA SER A 214 40.27 7.18 14.82
C SER A 214 38.79 6.97 15.18
N ILE A 215 37.89 7.62 14.43
CA ILE A 215 36.44 7.37 14.52
C ILE A 215 36.13 5.91 14.15
N GLY A 216 36.76 5.38 13.10
CA GLY A 216 36.54 4.01 12.67
C GLY A 216 36.98 2.97 13.69
N VAL A 217 38.16 3.13 14.29
CA VAL A 217 38.67 2.27 15.36
C VAL A 217 37.74 2.33 16.58
N SER A 218 37.30 3.53 16.97
CA SER A 218 36.34 3.71 18.07
C SER A 218 35.02 2.98 17.79
N ALA A 219 34.51 3.04 16.56
CA ALA A 219 33.29 2.35 16.15
C ALA A 219 33.45 0.82 16.22
N PHE A 220 34.59 0.27 15.80
CA PHE A 220 34.88 -1.15 15.96
C PHE A 220 34.96 -1.58 17.43
N ILE A 221 35.55 -0.77 18.30
CA ILE A 221 35.58 -1.04 19.75
C ILE A 221 34.17 -1.08 20.33
N VAL A 222 33.29 -0.15 19.93
CA VAL A 222 31.87 -0.13 20.35
C VAL A 222 31.17 -1.41 19.91
N SER A 223 31.28 -1.79 18.64
CA SER A 223 30.67 -3.03 18.12
C SER A 223 31.20 -4.27 18.81
N PHE A 224 32.52 -4.36 19.02
CA PHE A 224 33.14 -5.49 19.70
C PHE A 224 32.66 -5.60 21.15
N SER A 225 32.60 -4.47 21.87
CA SER A 225 32.09 -4.42 23.24
C SER A 225 30.62 -4.83 23.31
N ALA A 226 29.80 -4.40 22.35
CA ALA A 226 28.39 -4.79 22.26
C ALA A 226 28.22 -6.28 21.97
N ILE A 227 29.06 -6.87 21.11
CA ILE A 227 29.07 -8.32 20.84
C ILE A 227 29.42 -9.07 22.13
N VAL A 228 30.51 -8.71 22.81
CA VAL A 228 30.94 -9.37 24.05
C VAL A 228 29.88 -9.25 25.14
N PHE A 229 29.32 -8.06 25.32
CA PHE A 229 28.25 -7.82 26.29
C PHE A 229 27.01 -8.66 25.99
N ASN A 230 26.64 -8.82 24.72
CA ASN A 230 25.48 -9.61 24.34
C ASN A 230 25.72 -11.11 24.52
N LEU A 231 26.91 -11.60 24.14
CA LEU A 231 27.30 -12.99 24.38
C LEU A 231 27.28 -13.31 25.88
N TRP A 232 27.71 -12.39 26.75
CA TRP A 232 27.63 -12.58 28.21
C TRP A 232 26.18 -12.71 28.73
N ASN A 233 25.21 -12.06 28.07
CA ASN A 233 23.82 -11.92 28.56
C ASN A 233 22.79 -12.70 27.74
N ILE A 234 23.21 -13.66 26.91
CA ILE A 234 22.37 -14.35 25.91
C ILE A 234 21.18 -15.12 26.50
N THR A 235 21.14 -15.32 27.82
CA THR A 235 20.04 -15.95 28.56
C THR A 235 18.83 -15.04 28.79
N ARG A 236 18.91 -13.74 28.47
CA ARG A 236 17.78 -12.80 28.55
C ARG A 236 17.19 -12.53 27.17
N SER A 237 15.90 -12.24 27.11
CA SER A 237 15.22 -11.83 25.86
C SER A 237 15.98 -10.68 25.19
N GLU A 238 16.55 -10.92 24.01
CA GLU A 238 17.36 -9.91 23.32
C GLU A 238 16.50 -8.73 22.86
N PRO A 239 16.79 -7.51 23.30
CA PRO A 239 16.12 -6.36 22.75
C PRO A 239 16.68 -6.05 21.35
N LYS A 240 15.78 -5.90 20.37
CA LYS A 240 16.10 -5.68 18.94
C LYS A 240 17.06 -4.52 18.65
N TRP A 241 17.27 -3.59 19.59
CA TRP A 241 18.20 -2.47 19.43
C TRP A 241 19.67 -2.86 19.53
N ILE A 242 20.03 -3.97 20.19
CA ILE A 242 21.43 -4.41 20.31
C ILE A 242 22.06 -4.66 18.94
N ASN A 243 21.30 -5.27 18.01
CA ASN A 243 21.77 -5.47 16.64
C ASN A 243 22.13 -4.16 15.94
N ARG A 244 21.44 -3.05 16.26
CA ARG A 244 21.76 -1.73 15.70
C ARG A 244 23.07 -1.18 16.26
N LEU A 245 23.35 -1.39 17.55
CA LEU A 245 24.62 -0.99 18.17
C LEU A 245 25.82 -1.84 17.73
N ILE A 246 25.58 -3.00 17.14
CA ILE A 246 26.64 -3.82 16.55
C ILE A 246 26.83 -3.43 15.08
N ILE A 247 25.77 -3.49 14.27
CA ILE A 247 25.87 -3.35 12.82
C ILE A 247 26.23 -1.93 12.39
N LEU A 248 25.63 -0.90 13.01
CA LEU A 248 25.87 0.49 12.60
C LEU A 248 27.32 0.93 12.86
N PRO A 249 27.93 0.68 14.04
CA PRO A 249 29.34 1.03 14.24
C PRO A 249 30.29 0.12 13.47
N LEU A 250 29.95 -1.16 13.19
CA LEU A 250 30.74 -1.99 12.27
C LEU A 250 30.77 -1.37 10.87
N PHE A 251 29.63 -0.83 10.42
CA PHE A 251 29.50 -0.18 9.14
C PHE A 251 30.31 1.13 9.07
N ILE A 252 30.17 1.99 10.10
CA ILE A 252 30.93 3.24 10.23
C ILE A 252 32.43 2.93 10.29
N GLY A 253 32.84 1.94 11.10
CA GLY A 253 34.22 1.47 11.19
C GLY A 253 34.76 1.02 9.84
N SER A 254 33.99 0.23 9.12
CA SER A 254 34.36 -0.30 7.80
C SER A 254 34.40 0.78 6.72
N TRP A 255 33.52 1.78 6.78
CA TRP A 255 33.60 2.92 5.89
C TRP A 255 34.79 3.83 6.22
N SER A 256 35.03 4.14 7.50
CA SER A 256 36.14 4.96 7.96
C SER A 256 37.51 4.36 7.63
N ILE A 257 37.70 3.06 7.86
CA ILE A 257 38.96 2.38 7.55
C ILE A 257 39.23 2.40 6.03
N CYS A 258 38.16 2.38 5.23
CA CYS A 258 38.26 2.54 3.79
C CYS A 258 38.77 3.92 3.35
N GLN A 259 38.68 4.95 4.19
CA GLN A 259 39.15 6.27 3.79
C GLN A 259 40.68 6.43 3.91
N SER A 260 41.34 5.54 4.66
CA SER A 260 42.78 5.59 4.89
C SER A 260 43.58 5.29 3.60
N LYS A 261 44.48 6.21 3.23
CA LYS A 261 45.42 5.98 2.12
C LYS A 261 46.43 4.87 2.45
N TRP A 262 46.87 4.80 3.71
CA TRP A 262 47.83 3.82 4.18
C TRP A 262 47.31 2.38 4.08
N ILE A 263 46.03 2.16 4.37
CA ILE A 263 45.44 0.81 4.32
C ILE A 263 45.28 0.33 2.87
N PHE A 264 44.97 1.24 1.96
CA PHE A 264 44.83 0.91 0.53
C PHE A 264 46.16 0.79 -0.20
N SER A 265 47.27 1.26 0.37
CA SER A 265 48.60 0.95 -0.14
C SER A 265 49.09 -0.45 0.24
N ILE A 266 48.36 -1.17 1.11
CA ILE A 266 48.65 -2.57 1.45
C ILE A 266 48.00 -3.51 0.43
N TYR A 267 48.77 -4.42 -0.16
CA TYR A 267 48.26 -5.46 -1.06
C TYR A 267 47.29 -6.37 -0.30
N PRO A 268 46.05 -6.67 -0.78
CA PRO A 268 45.52 -6.61 -2.16
C PRO A 268 44.62 -5.41 -2.50
N PHE A 269 44.51 -4.39 -1.63
CA PHE A 269 43.58 -3.27 -1.82
C PHE A 269 44.02 -2.27 -2.92
N SER A 270 45.23 -2.42 -3.44
CA SER A 270 45.80 -1.60 -4.50
C SER A 270 45.05 -1.66 -5.83
N TYR A 271 44.17 -2.64 -6.06
CA TYR A 271 43.33 -2.70 -7.27
C TYR A 271 42.12 -1.74 -7.21
N LEU A 272 41.79 -1.19 -6.04
CA LEU A 272 40.72 -0.21 -5.83
C LEU A 272 41.28 1.23 -5.88
N ASP A 273 42.06 1.52 -6.94
CA ASP A 273 42.76 2.80 -7.08
C ASP A 273 41.79 3.98 -7.18
N HIS A 274 40.62 3.80 -7.81
CA HIS A 274 39.64 4.87 -7.91
C HIS A 274 38.83 5.02 -6.62
N ILE A 275 38.65 6.27 -6.19
CA ILE A 275 37.88 6.65 -4.99
C ILE A 275 36.43 6.11 -4.97
N VAL A 276 35.86 5.91 -6.15
CA VAL A 276 34.51 5.34 -6.34
C VAL A 276 34.49 3.84 -6.07
N ASP A 277 35.47 3.09 -6.59
CA ASP A 277 35.57 1.64 -6.34
C ASP A 277 35.81 1.39 -4.86
N ARG A 278 36.59 2.26 -4.22
CA ARG A 278 36.85 2.19 -2.78
C ARG A 278 35.58 2.29 -1.93
N ASN A 279 34.72 3.26 -2.22
CA ASN A 279 33.44 3.41 -1.51
C ASN A 279 32.46 2.26 -1.81
N THR A 280 32.52 1.72 -3.02
CA THR A 280 31.62 0.65 -3.47
C THR A 280 31.99 -0.71 -2.89
N PHE A 281 33.25 -1.11 -3.01
CA PHE A 281 33.71 -2.46 -2.70
C PHE A 281 34.54 -2.55 -1.42
N GLY A 282 35.17 -1.45 -0.97
CA GLY A 282 36.00 -1.47 0.23
C GLY A 282 35.21 -1.84 1.49
N VAL A 283 34.03 -1.25 1.68
CA VAL A 283 33.18 -1.53 2.86
C VAL A 283 32.73 -2.99 2.91
N PRO A 284 32.15 -3.56 1.83
CA PRO A 284 31.84 -4.98 1.78
C PRO A 284 33.05 -5.89 2.02
N LEU A 285 34.21 -5.60 1.41
CA LEU A 285 35.42 -6.40 1.61
C LEU A 285 35.86 -6.41 3.07
N THR A 286 35.81 -5.25 3.74
CA THR A 286 36.14 -5.15 5.16
C THR A 286 35.17 -5.97 6.01
N LEU A 287 33.87 -5.86 5.75
CA LEU A 287 32.85 -6.61 6.49
C LEU A 287 32.92 -8.12 6.23
N ILE A 288 33.28 -8.53 5.01
CA ILE A 288 33.55 -9.94 4.67
C ILE A 288 34.76 -10.44 5.48
N LEU A 289 35.85 -9.67 5.55
CA LEU A 289 37.02 -10.02 6.35
C LEU A 289 36.67 -10.17 7.85
N ILE A 290 35.90 -9.23 8.40
CA ILE A 290 35.42 -9.32 9.79
C ILE A 290 34.56 -10.56 10.00
N SER A 291 33.66 -10.86 9.05
CA SER A 291 32.80 -12.05 9.11
C SER A 291 33.63 -13.34 9.04
N LEU A 292 34.64 -13.40 8.17
CA LEU A 292 35.56 -14.53 8.07
C LEU A 292 36.36 -14.74 9.36
N ILE A 293 36.86 -13.66 9.96
CA ILE A 293 37.53 -13.70 11.27
C ILE A 293 36.57 -14.24 12.33
N ALA A 294 35.32 -13.75 12.38
CA ALA A 294 34.33 -14.22 13.32
C ALA A 294 33.99 -15.71 13.14
N ILE A 295 33.91 -16.20 11.90
CA ILE A 295 33.70 -17.63 11.59
C ILE A 295 34.89 -18.45 12.08
N ILE A 296 36.12 -18.03 11.78
CA ILE A 296 37.33 -18.75 12.21
C ILE A 296 37.41 -18.80 13.75
N VAL A 297 37.22 -17.67 14.42
CA VAL A 297 37.22 -17.59 15.89
C VAL A 297 36.13 -18.48 16.49
N SER A 298 34.93 -18.48 15.92
CA SER A 298 33.83 -19.36 16.35
C SER A 298 34.19 -20.84 16.20
N GLY A 299 34.87 -21.20 15.11
CA GLY A 299 35.35 -22.56 14.88
C GLY A 299 36.44 -22.99 15.88
N LEU A 300 37.41 -22.11 16.14
CA LEU A 300 38.51 -22.36 17.09
C LEU A 300 38.01 -22.49 18.53
N LEU A 301 37.03 -21.68 18.93
CA LEU A 301 36.42 -21.74 20.25
C LEU A 301 35.44 -22.91 20.41
N GLY A 302 35.27 -23.78 19.40
CA GLY A 302 34.11 -24.64 19.20
C GLY A 302 33.61 -25.50 20.38
N LYS A 303 34.46 -25.87 21.35
CA LYS A 303 34.04 -26.61 22.56
C LYS A 303 33.62 -25.70 23.74
N HIS A 304 33.99 -24.43 23.70
CA HIS A 304 33.72 -23.43 24.75
C HIS A 304 32.49 -22.56 24.45
N LEU A 305 31.95 -22.62 23.23
CA LEU A 305 30.73 -21.90 22.85
C LEU A 305 29.52 -22.83 22.91
N SER A 306 28.48 -22.43 23.65
CA SER A 306 27.19 -23.16 23.61
C SER A 306 26.48 -23.01 22.26
N ASP A 307 25.52 -23.88 21.98
CA ASP A 307 24.72 -23.85 20.74
C ASP A 307 24.05 -22.48 20.50
N ALA A 308 23.52 -21.87 21.57
CA ALA A 308 22.89 -20.55 21.50
C ALA A 308 23.86 -19.46 21.02
N HIS A 309 25.10 -19.45 21.53
CA HIS A 309 26.12 -18.48 21.10
C HIS A 309 26.51 -18.69 19.64
N ARG A 310 26.65 -19.96 19.21
CA ARG A 310 26.98 -20.31 17.82
C ARG A 310 25.88 -19.88 16.86
N GLU A 311 24.63 -20.14 17.21
CA GLU A 311 23.49 -19.75 16.39
C GLU A 311 23.36 -18.22 16.29
N TRP A 312 23.56 -17.50 17.40
CA TRP A 312 23.51 -16.04 17.39
C TRP A 312 24.60 -15.42 16.51
N LEU A 313 25.85 -15.89 16.62
CA LEU A 313 26.95 -15.44 15.77
C LEU A 313 26.69 -15.75 14.28
N ALA A 314 26.11 -16.92 13.98
CA ALA A 314 25.70 -17.27 12.63
C ALA A 314 24.62 -16.33 12.08
N ARG A 315 23.61 -15.97 12.89
CA ARG A 315 22.55 -15.01 12.53
C ARG A 315 23.11 -13.61 12.32
N LEU A 316 24.05 -13.16 13.16
CA LEU A 316 24.74 -11.88 12.98
C LEU A 316 25.50 -11.84 11.65
N ASN A 317 26.26 -12.89 11.32
CA ASN A 317 26.95 -13.00 10.02
C ASN A 317 25.96 -13.01 8.85
N GLY A 318 24.82 -13.68 8.99
CA GLY A 318 23.74 -13.64 8.00
C GLY A 318 23.19 -12.22 7.77
N LEU A 319 23.00 -11.45 8.84
CA LEU A 319 22.58 -10.04 8.75
C LEU A 319 23.66 -9.18 8.08
N LEU A 320 24.94 -9.36 8.43
CA LEU A 320 26.05 -8.65 7.78
C LEU A 320 26.13 -8.96 6.28
N ALA A 321 25.89 -10.21 5.88
CA ALA A 321 25.85 -10.60 4.47
C ALA A 321 24.70 -9.90 3.72
N ILE A 322 23.51 -9.79 4.32
CA ILE A 322 22.38 -9.05 3.73
C ILE A 322 22.73 -7.56 3.57
N VAL A 323 23.30 -6.94 4.61
CA VAL A 323 23.70 -5.52 4.56
C VAL A 323 24.76 -5.29 3.47
N ASN A 324 25.75 -6.18 3.36
CA ASN A 324 26.76 -6.13 2.30
C ASN A 324 26.15 -6.22 0.91
N LEU A 325 25.22 -7.15 0.70
CA LEU A 325 24.53 -7.30 -0.57
C LEU A 325 23.75 -6.04 -0.93
N VAL A 326 23.00 -5.48 0.03
CA VAL A 326 22.25 -4.23 -0.15
C VAL A 326 23.19 -3.07 -0.49
N TRP A 327 24.33 -2.94 0.20
CA TRP A 327 25.32 -1.90 -0.09
C TRP A 327 25.87 -1.99 -1.51
N VAL A 328 26.33 -3.18 -1.92
CA VAL A 328 26.87 -3.41 -3.27
C VAL A 328 25.82 -3.13 -4.32
N LEU A 329 24.59 -3.66 -4.16
CA LEU A 329 23.52 -3.43 -5.12
C LEU A 329 23.14 -1.95 -5.20
N PHE A 330 23.07 -1.26 -4.05
CA PHE A 330 22.74 0.16 -4.01
C PHE A 330 23.81 1.02 -4.73
N PHE A 331 25.09 0.79 -4.46
CA PHE A 331 26.18 1.50 -5.14
C PHE A 331 26.29 1.10 -6.62
N ALA A 332 26.09 -0.17 -6.96
CA ALA A 332 26.07 -0.64 -8.34
C ALA A 332 24.98 0.07 -9.14
N MET A 333 23.77 0.18 -8.59
CA MET A 333 22.68 0.91 -9.25
C MET A 333 22.93 2.42 -9.30
N ALA A 334 23.46 3.03 -8.25
CA ALA A 334 23.67 4.48 -8.20
C ALA A 334 24.86 4.98 -9.01
N LEU A 335 25.93 4.17 -9.12
CA LEU A 335 27.20 4.60 -9.71
C LEU A 335 27.58 3.80 -10.95
N TYR A 336 27.28 2.50 -11.04
CA TYR A 336 27.73 1.67 -12.16
C TYR A 336 26.68 1.46 -13.25
N SER A 337 25.38 1.66 -12.97
CA SER A 337 24.34 1.54 -13.99
C SER A 337 24.55 2.47 -15.20
N PRO A 338 25.01 3.74 -15.05
CA PRO A 338 25.26 4.59 -16.22
C PRO A 338 26.45 4.10 -17.05
N ILE A 339 27.47 3.48 -16.42
CA ILE A 339 28.60 2.86 -17.12
C ILE A 339 28.11 1.70 -17.99
N VAL A 340 27.27 0.83 -17.42
CA VAL A 340 26.68 -0.29 -18.16
C VAL A 340 25.84 0.22 -19.30
N ILE A 341 24.97 1.22 -19.08
CA ILE A 341 24.13 1.79 -20.15
C ILE A 341 25.00 2.40 -21.25
N GLY A 342 26.00 3.21 -20.90
CA GLY A 342 26.89 3.86 -21.87
C GLY A 342 27.75 2.88 -22.66
N PHE A 343 28.08 1.72 -22.10
CA PHE A 343 28.78 0.64 -22.80
C PHE A 343 27.90 -0.11 -23.82
N LEU A 344 26.59 -0.10 -23.63
CA LEU A 344 25.66 -0.76 -24.56
C LEU A 344 25.43 0.14 -25.77
N GLY A 345 25.47 -0.41 -26.99
CA GLY A 345 25.21 0.40 -28.20
C GLY A 345 23.75 0.88 -28.30
N CYS A 346 23.49 1.94 -29.09
CA CYS A 346 22.16 2.55 -29.30
C CYS A 346 21.03 1.54 -29.45
N TRP A 347 21.20 0.55 -30.33
CA TRP A 347 20.17 -0.45 -30.60
C TRP A 347 19.86 -1.30 -29.38
N VAL A 348 20.87 -1.64 -28.59
CA VAL A 348 20.70 -2.41 -27.35
C VAL A 348 20.02 -1.56 -26.28
N GLN A 349 20.43 -0.29 -26.12
CA GLN A 349 19.76 0.64 -25.20
C GLN A 349 18.29 0.83 -25.57
N ALA A 350 17.99 1.06 -26.85
CA ALA A 350 16.62 1.20 -27.35
C ALA A 350 15.80 -0.09 -27.11
N THR A 351 16.39 -1.25 -27.38
CA THR A 351 15.76 -2.56 -27.15
C THR A 351 15.48 -2.79 -25.67
N LEU A 352 16.43 -2.48 -24.79
CA LEU A 352 16.25 -2.59 -23.34
C LEU A 352 15.21 -1.59 -22.82
N GLY A 353 15.20 -0.35 -23.34
CA GLY A 353 14.21 0.65 -22.98
C GLY A 353 12.79 0.24 -23.39
N VAL A 354 12.61 -0.18 -24.65
CA VAL A 354 11.33 -0.71 -25.15
C VAL A 354 10.93 -1.97 -24.38
N GLY A 355 11.87 -2.90 -24.18
CA GLY A 355 11.65 -4.14 -23.43
C GLY A 355 11.24 -3.87 -21.99
N TRP A 356 11.82 -2.87 -21.33
CA TRP A 356 11.45 -2.45 -19.98
C TRP A 356 10.01 -1.90 -19.93
N VAL A 357 9.63 -1.02 -20.86
CA VAL A 357 8.26 -0.52 -20.97
C VAL A 357 7.27 -1.65 -21.24
N VAL A 358 7.58 -2.53 -22.19
CA VAL A 358 6.76 -3.70 -22.53
C VAL A 358 6.61 -4.64 -21.34
N SER A 359 7.68 -4.90 -20.59
CA SER A 359 7.64 -5.75 -19.38
C SER A 359 6.78 -5.15 -18.28
N THR A 360 6.80 -3.82 -18.13
CA THR A 360 5.98 -3.09 -17.15
C THR A 360 4.51 -3.19 -17.52
N ILE A 361 4.16 -2.92 -18.77
CA ILE A 361 2.78 -3.06 -19.28
C ILE A 361 2.31 -4.51 -19.16
N SER A 362 3.15 -5.47 -19.56
CA SER A 362 2.83 -6.90 -19.50
C SER A 362 2.62 -7.37 -18.06
N GLY A 363 3.44 -6.90 -17.12
CA GLY A 363 3.28 -7.18 -15.69
C GLY A 363 1.97 -6.64 -15.12
N LEU A 364 1.60 -5.41 -15.47
CA LEU A 364 0.33 -4.80 -15.07
C LEU A 364 -0.88 -5.56 -15.63
N LEU A 365 -0.82 -5.95 -16.90
CA LEU A 365 -1.88 -6.75 -17.54
C LEU A 365 -1.97 -8.16 -16.95
N ALA A 366 -0.83 -8.79 -16.67
CA ALA A 366 -0.78 -10.12 -16.06
C ALA A 366 -1.33 -10.10 -14.63
N GLY A 367 -0.94 -9.13 -13.81
CA GLY A 367 -1.42 -8.99 -12.43
C GLY A 367 -2.90 -8.64 -12.30
N LYS A 368 -3.49 -8.04 -13.35
CA LYS A 368 -4.94 -7.79 -13.43
C LYS A 368 -5.74 -9.03 -13.89
N SER A 369 -5.08 -10.04 -14.45
CA SER A 369 -5.77 -11.18 -15.05
C SER A 369 -6.29 -12.15 -13.98
N ASP A 370 -7.56 -12.54 -14.09
CA ASP A 370 -8.17 -13.62 -13.27
C ASP A 370 -7.47 -14.99 -13.45
N LYS A 371 -6.58 -15.11 -14.44
CA LYS A 371 -5.75 -16.30 -14.70
C LYS A 371 -4.49 -16.35 -13.86
N THR A 372 -4.15 -15.29 -13.11
CA THR A 372 -3.06 -15.32 -12.12
C THR A 372 -3.66 -15.46 -10.73
N THR A 373 -3.41 -16.61 -10.09
CA THR A 373 -4.00 -16.94 -8.78
C THR A 373 -3.13 -16.49 -7.60
N GLY A 374 -1.88 -16.07 -7.87
CA GLY A 374 -0.86 -15.76 -6.85
C GLY A 374 -0.38 -16.97 -6.04
N LYS A 375 -1.16 -18.04 -6.02
CA LYS A 375 -0.87 -19.39 -5.54
C LYS A 375 -0.56 -20.24 -6.76
N GLY A 376 0.54 -21.01 -6.76
CA GLY A 376 1.16 -21.67 -7.93
C GLY A 376 0.36 -22.72 -8.71
N ASP A 377 -0.97 -22.65 -8.71
CA ASP A 377 -1.92 -23.51 -9.41
C ASP A 377 -2.49 -22.89 -10.70
N SER A 378 -1.85 -21.86 -11.26
CA SER A 378 -2.36 -21.26 -12.50
C SER A 378 -2.12 -22.17 -13.71
N LYS A 379 -3.12 -22.30 -14.58
CA LYS A 379 -2.99 -23.05 -15.86
C LYS A 379 -1.96 -22.42 -16.82
N ASN A 380 -1.53 -21.18 -16.57
CA ASN A 380 -0.63 -20.41 -17.44
C ASN A 380 0.62 -19.97 -16.68
N TRP A 381 1.55 -20.90 -16.49
CA TRP A 381 2.82 -20.68 -15.77
C TRP A 381 3.60 -19.45 -16.24
N GLY A 382 3.63 -19.18 -17.55
CA GLY A 382 4.36 -18.03 -18.12
C GLY A 382 3.76 -16.67 -17.73
N LEU A 383 2.42 -16.58 -17.66
CA LEU A 383 1.73 -15.35 -17.24
C LEU A 383 1.98 -15.09 -15.74
N GLU A 384 2.03 -16.15 -14.94
CA GLU A 384 2.34 -16.08 -13.51
C GLU A 384 3.81 -15.67 -13.26
N LEU A 385 4.74 -16.21 -14.05
CA LEU A 385 6.15 -15.79 -14.00
C LEU A 385 6.30 -14.31 -14.32
N ILE A 386 5.65 -13.82 -15.38
CA ILE A 386 5.66 -12.39 -15.75
C ILE A 386 5.12 -11.54 -14.59
N ALA A 387 3.99 -11.92 -13.99
CA ALA A 387 3.42 -11.19 -12.86
C ALA A 387 4.35 -11.13 -11.64
N LYS A 388 5.12 -12.20 -11.36
CA LYS A 388 6.08 -12.25 -10.24
C LYS A 388 7.37 -11.46 -10.51
N VAL A 389 7.87 -11.49 -11.74
CA VAL A 389 9.18 -10.91 -12.10
C VAL A 389 9.08 -9.43 -12.49
N ALA A 390 7.99 -9.02 -13.13
CA ALA A 390 7.84 -7.66 -13.66
C ALA A 390 8.07 -6.53 -12.63
N PRO A 391 7.63 -6.62 -11.36
CA PRO A 391 7.91 -5.59 -10.35
C PRO A 391 9.41 -5.37 -10.10
N TYR A 392 10.20 -6.45 -10.09
CA TYR A 392 11.65 -6.37 -9.88
C TYR A 392 12.35 -5.76 -11.10
N VAL A 393 11.94 -6.15 -12.31
CA VAL A 393 12.43 -5.56 -13.57
C VAL A 393 12.09 -4.07 -13.63
N PHE A 394 10.90 -3.69 -13.19
CA PHE A 394 10.49 -2.30 -13.07
C PHE A 394 11.41 -1.50 -12.13
N ILE A 395 11.65 -1.99 -10.91
CA ILE A 395 12.52 -1.32 -9.92
C ILE A 395 13.94 -1.16 -10.44
N VAL A 396 14.54 -2.21 -11.00
CA VAL A 396 15.91 -2.16 -11.54
C VAL A 396 16.01 -1.14 -12.68
N GLY A 397 15.08 -1.19 -13.64
CA GLY A 397 15.08 -0.22 -14.75
C GLY A 397 14.81 1.21 -14.28
N LEU A 398 13.90 1.42 -13.32
CA LEU A 398 13.63 2.74 -12.76
C LEU A 398 14.87 3.32 -12.08
N LEU A 399 15.55 2.56 -11.22
CA LEU A 399 16.76 3.01 -10.55
C LEU A 399 17.89 3.30 -11.56
N ALA A 400 18.02 2.49 -12.61
CA ALA A 400 19.03 2.71 -13.65
C ALA A 400 18.77 3.99 -14.47
N VAL A 401 17.51 4.23 -14.86
CA VAL A 401 17.09 5.45 -15.57
C VAL A 401 17.26 6.69 -14.69
N LEU A 402 16.87 6.61 -13.42
CA LEU A 402 17.06 7.72 -12.47
C LEU A 402 18.54 8.01 -12.23
N SER A 403 19.36 6.97 -12.05
CA SER A 403 20.81 7.10 -11.89
C SER A 403 21.47 7.78 -13.09
N LEU A 404 21.10 7.38 -14.31
CA LEU A 404 21.54 8.05 -15.53
C LEU A 404 21.02 9.49 -15.62
N GLY A 405 19.74 9.72 -15.35
CA GLY A 405 19.12 11.05 -15.37
C GLY A 405 19.80 12.01 -14.38
N ILE A 406 20.11 11.55 -13.17
CA ILE A 406 20.87 12.30 -12.16
C ILE A 406 22.27 12.64 -12.70
N HIS A 407 22.96 11.68 -13.31
CA HIS A 407 24.28 11.95 -13.90
C HIS A 407 24.20 13.07 -14.94
N LEU A 408 23.27 12.95 -15.89
CA LEU A 408 23.09 13.92 -16.96
C LEU A 408 22.73 15.31 -16.42
N LEU A 409 21.81 15.38 -15.46
CA LEU A 409 21.39 16.64 -14.83
C LEU A 409 22.55 17.32 -14.09
N VAL A 410 23.30 16.57 -13.31
CA VAL A 410 24.41 17.10 -12.50
C VAL A 410 25.57 17.56 -13.39
N VAL A 411 25.94 16.79 -14.42
CA VAL A 411 27.00 17.16 -15.37
C VAL A 411 26.59 18.38 -16.19
N TRP A 412 25.37 18.38 -16.73
CA TRP A 412 24.83 19.51 -17.49
C TRP A 412 24.82 20.80 -16.66
N TRP A 413 24.46 20.71 -15.38
CA TRP A 413 24.50 21.86 -14.47
C TRP A 413 25.92 22.34 -14.18
N SER A 414 26.86 21.41 -14.00
CA SER A 414 28.23 21.75 -13.60
C SER A 414 29.07 22.30 -14.75
N ASP A 415 28.91 21.77 -15.96
CA ASP A 415 29.63 22.23 -17.16
C ASP A 415 28.84 21.82 -18.43
N PRO A 416 27.98 22.72 -18.96
CA PRO A 416 27.15 22.42 -20.13
C PRO A 416 27.94 22.02 -21.38
N ASN A 417 29.22 22.44 -21.46
CA ASN A 417 30.10 22.16 -22.59
C ASN A 417 30.76 20.78 -22.49
N LYS A 418 30.73 20.13 -21.32
CA LYS A 418 31.23 18.75 -21.10
C LYS A 418 30.16 17.67 -21.30
N SER A 419 29.22 17.89 -22.23
CA SER A 419 28.20 16.90 -22.64
C SER A 419 28.76 15.67 -23.39
N PHE A 420 30.04 15.35 -23.15
CA PHE A 420 30.77 14.22 -23.74
C PHE A 420 30.05 12.88 -23.54
N PHE A 421 29.47 12.64 -22.35
CA PHE A 421 28.77 11.39 -22.06
C PHE A 421 27.54 11.18 -22.96
N ILE A 422 26.82 12.24 -23.35
CA ILE A 422 25.67 12.13 -24.26
C ILE A 422 26.11 11.80 -25.69
N ASN A 423 27.21 12.41 -26.15
CA ASN A 423 27.71 12.22 -27.51
C ASN A 423 28.36 10.83 -27.72
N GLU A 424 28.89 10.22 -26.66
CA GLU A 424 29.58 8.92 -26.72
C GLU A 424 28.65 7.72 -26.50
N ILE A 425 27.57 7.87 -25.70
CA ILE A 425 26.49 6.87 -25.52
C ILE A 425 25.96 6.34 -26.86
N CYS A 426 26.05 7.14 -27.92
CA CYS A 426 25.46 6.81 -29.21
C CYS A 426 26.44 6.53 -30.36
N ASN A 427 27.70 6.97 -30.28
CA ASN A 427 28.51 7.15 -31.49
C ASN A 427 29.83 6.36 -31.55
N ASN A 428 30.30 5.72 -30.48
CA ASN A 428 31.58 4.99 -30.53
C ASN A 428 31.52 3.62 -29.81
N PHE A 429 32.04 2.57 -30.45
CA PHE A 429 32.49 1.35 -29.78
C PHE A 429 33.77 1.67 -28.97
N SER A 430 33.65 2.47 -27.91
CA SER A 430 34.74 2.70 -26.98
C SER A 430 34.90 1.51 -26.04
N SER A 431 36.14 1.18 -25.70
CA SER A 431 36.43 0.11 -24.74
C SER A 431 35.78 0.42 -23.38
N PHE A 432 35.24 -0.61 -22.71
CA PHE A 432 34.61 -0.48 -21.38
C PHE A 432 35.46 0.32 -20.38
N SER A 433 36.79 0.16 -20.43
CA SER A 433 37.74 0.89 -19.58
C SER A 433 37.71 2.41 -19.81
N ILE A 434 37.53 2.87 -21.04
CA ILE A 434 37.47 4.30 -21.38
C ILE A 434 36.19 4.90 -20.79
N ILE A 435 35.04 4.30 -21.11
CA ILE A 435 33.72 4.76 -20.61
C ILE A 435 33.71 4.79 -19.08
N ARG A 436 34.19 3.71 -18.45
CA ARG A 436 34.32 3.62 -17.00
C ARG A 436 35.18 4.75 -16.45
N ASN A 437 36.41 4.91 -16.93
CA ASN A 437 37.34 5.87 -16.36
C ASN A 437 36.84 7.31 -16.54
N THR A 438 36.35 7.66 -17.73
CA THR A 438 35.78 8.99 -17.98
C THR A 438 34.56 9.28 -17.10
N TYR A 439 33.64 8.32 -16.97
CA TYR A 439 32.48 8.48 -16.11
C TYR A 439 32.87 8.64 -14.63
N LEU A 440 33.78 7.80 -14.14
CA LEU A 440 34.23 7.84 -12.75
C LEU A 440 35.00 9.14 -12.43
N GLU A 441 35.78 9.65 -13.38
CA GLU A 441 36.42 10.98 -13.29
C GLU A 441 35.37 12.09 -13.20
N GLN A 442 34.31 12.05 -14.02
CA GLN A 442 33.22 13.03 -13.94
C GLN A 442 32.48 12.98 -12.59
N VAL A 443 32.20 11.78 -12.08
CA VAL A 443 31.55 11.61 -10.76
C VAL A 443 32.42 12.19 -9.64
N SER A 444 33.72 11.92 -9.66
CA SER A 444 34.65 12.45 -8.64
C SER A 444 35.02 13.93 -8.84
N GLY A 445 34.88 14.45 -10.06
CA GLY A 445 35.16 15.83 -10.45
C GLY A 445 33.98 16.80 -10.35
N THR A 446 32.79 16.31 -9.99
CA THR A 446 31.57 17.12 -9.89
C THR A 446 31.67 18.18 -8.77
N LEU A 447 31.13 19.38 -9.02
CA LEU A 447 31.14 20.49 -8.06
C LEU A 447 30.33 20.18 -6.78
N HIS A 448 30.95 20.35 -5.61
CA HIS A 448 30.36 20.09 -4.28
C HIS A 448 28.99 20.75 -4.07
N VAL A 449 28.86 22.02 -4.45
CA VAL A 449 27.62 22.79 -4.27
C VAL A 449 26.48 22.18 -5.09
N SER A 450 26.75 21.73 -6.32
CA SER A 450 25.71 21.16 -7.19
C SER A 450 25.09 19.89 -6.59
N LEU A 451 25.93 18.97 -6.09
CA LEU A 451 25.46 17.71 -5.49
C LEU A 451 24.60 17.94 -4.24
N LEU A 452 25.02 18.86 -3.37
CA LEU A 452 24.26 19.20 -2.16
C LEU A 452 22.94 19.91 -2.50
N VAL A 453 22.93 20.79 -3.50
CA VAL A 453 21.71 21.46 -3.97
C VAL A 453 20.72 20.45 -4.55
N PHE A 454 21.16 19.54 -5.42
CA PHE A 454 20.27 18.52 -5.97
C PHE A 454 19.76 17.55 -4.90
N TRP A 455 20.64 17.10 -3.99
CA TRP A 455 20.24 16.20 -2.91
C TRP A 455 19.23 16.86 -1.98
N GLY A 456 19.53 18.08 -1.52
CA GLY A 456 18.62 18.87 -0.68
C GLY A 456 17.31 19.20 -1.39
N GLY A 457 17.35 19.53 -2.68
CA GLY A 457 16.17 19.82 -3.50
C GLY A 457 15.25 18.62 -3.65
N PHE A 458 15.78 17.45 -4.06
CA PHE A 458 14.99 16.22 -4.15
C PHE A 458 14.44 15.77 -2.80
N LEU A 459 15.25 15.87 -1.73
CA LEU A 459 14.80 15.54 -0.39
C LEU A 459 13.68 16.48 0.08
N ALA A 460 13.82 17.80 -0.16
CA ALA A 460 12.81 18.79 0.18
C ALA A 460 11.51 18.53 -0.57
N ILE A 461 11.55 18.27 -1.88
CA ILE A 461 10.36 17.92 -2.67
C ILE A 461 9.70 16.68 -2.09
N ALA A 462 10.46 15.60 -1.83
CA ALA A 462 9.93 14.37 -1.28
C ALA A 462 9.25 14.60 0.08
N VAL A 463 9.90 15.30 1.00
CA VAL A 463 9.38 15.58 2.34
C VAL A 463 8.15 16.49 2.28
N ILE A 464 8.24 17.64 1.61
CA ILE A 464 7.14 18.61 1.50
C ILE A 464 5.91 17.95 0.88
N PHE A 465 6.08 17.22 -0.22
CA PHE A 465 4.94 16.58 -0.90
C PHE A 465 4.41 15.40 -0.08
N SER A 466 5.26 14.64 0.64
CA SER A 466 4.78 13.56 1.51
C SER A 466 3.93 14.05 2.68
N VAL A 467 4.19 15.26 3.19
CA VAL A 467 3.39 15.88 4.26
C VAL A 467 2.14 16.54 3.69
N ALA A 468 2.24 17.17 2.51
CA ALA A 468 1.13 17.89 1.89
C ALA A 468 0.11 16.98 1.19
N ILE A 469 0.52 15.78 0.75
CA ILE A 469 -0.29 14.89 -0.09
C ILE A 469 -0.54 13.58 0.64
N ASN A 470 -1.79 13.37 1.05
CA ASN A 470 -2.21 12.10 1.61
C ASN A 470 -2.40 11.06 0.49
N ILE A 471 -1.46 10.12 0.37
CA ILE A 471 -1.47 9.06 -0.65
C ILE A 471 -2.81 8.29 -0.68
N ASN A 472 -3.46 8.11 0.48
CA ASN A 472 -4.73 7.40 0.57
C ASN A 472 -5.89 8.19 -0.05
N GLU A 473 -5.89 9.52 0.10
CA GLU A 473 -6.90 10.40 -0.50
C GLU A 473 -6.69 10.56 -2.00
N PHE A 474 -5.43 10.66 -2.43
CA PHE A 474 -5.03 10.74 -3.83
C PHE A 474 -4.88 9.35 -4.48
N SER A 475 -5.69 8.38 -4.04
CA SER A 475 -5.75 7.04 -4.61
C SER A 475 -7.00 6.86 -5.49
N ILE A 476 -7.13 5.68 -6.13
CA ILE A 476 -8.33 5.30 -6.90
C ILE A 476 -9.51 4.96 -5.97
N HIS A 477 -9.25 4.73 -4.67
CA HIS A 477 -10.28 4.36 -3.72
C HIS A 477 -11.35 5.44 -3.55
N LEU A 478 -10.95 6.71 -3.52
CA LEU A 478 -11.90 7.81 -3.31
C LEU A 478 -12.86 7.99 -4.51
N PRO A 479 -12.40 8.08 -5.77
CA PRO A 479 -13.30 8.07 -6.94
C PRO A 479 -14.23 6.85 -6.98
N TYR A 480 -13.72 5.67 -6.61
CA TYR A 480 -14.50 4.44 -6.57
C TYR A 480 -15.57 4.46 -5.47
N ARG A 481 -15.21 4.82 -4.23
CA ARG A 481 -16.15 5.03 -3.11
C ARG A 481 -17.25 5.99 -3.52
N ASN A 482 -16.87 7.15 -4.03
CA ASN A 482 -17.78 8.21 -4.45
C ASN A 482 -18.78 7.75 -5.52
N ARG A 483 -18.38 6.84 -6.41
CA ARG A 483 -19.29 6.20 -7.35
C ARG A 483 -20.26 5.27 -6.65
N LEU A 484 -19.79 4.42 -5.74
CA LEU A 484 -20.66 3.49 -5.00
C LEU A 484 -21.69 4.24 -4.16
N VAL A 485 -21.28 5.31 -3.46
CA VAL A 485 -22.19 6.17 -2.71
C VAL A 485 -23.27 6.75 -3.62
N ARG A 486 -22.90 7.35 -4.76
CA ARG A 486 -23.87 7.88 -5.73
C ARG A 486 -24.80 6.81 -6.33
N ALA A 487 -24.27 5.63 -6.60
CA ALA A 487 -25.03 4.53 -7.20
C ALA A 487 -26.04 3.94 -6.22
N TYR A 488 -25.60 3.61 -5.01
CA TYR A 488 -26.39 2.86 -4.04
C TYR A 488 -27.04 3.80 -3.04
N LEU A 489 -26.30 4.52 -2.20
CA LEU A 489 -26.92 5.42 -1.22
C LEU A 489 -27.68 6.59 -1.89
N GLY A 490 -27.16 7.13 -2.98
CA GLY A 490 -27.82 8.17 -3.77
C GLY A 490 -29.14 7.73 -4.40
N ALA A 491 -29.29 6.44 -4.76
CA ALA A 491 -30.57 5.92 -5.26
C ALA A 491 -31.69 5.98 -4.21
N SER A 492 -31.36 6.03 -2.93
CA SER A 492 -32.34 6.19 -1.85
C SER A 492 -32.78 7.64 -1.61
N ASN A 493 -32.07 8.61 -2.17
CA ASN A 493 -32.34 10.02 -1.95
C ASN A 493 -33.38 10.56 -2.95
N LYS A 494 -34.65 10.67 -2.55
CA LYS A 494 -35.73 11.22 -3.40
C LYS A 494 -35.48 12.67 -3.85
N ASN A 495 -34.85 13.47 -2.98
CA ASN A 495 -34.54 14.88 -3.23
C ASN A 495 -33.14 15.05 -3.85
N ARG A 496 -32.64 14.01 -4.52
CA ARG A 496 -31.31 14.03 -5.10
C ARG A 496 -31.21 15.06 -6.21
N GLU A 497 -32.15 15.06 -7.16
CA GLU A 497 -32.10 15.92 -8.34
C GLU A 497 -32.09 17.41 -8.00
N SER A 498 -32.83 17.83 -6.96
CA SER A 498 -32.90 19.23 -6.53
C SER A 498 -31.63 19.73 -5.84
N ASN A 499 -30.86 18.84 -5.21
CA ASN A 499 -29.67 19.19 -4.41
C ASN A 499 -28.36 18.65 -4.99
N THR A 500 -28.38 18.13 -6.22
CA THR A 500 -27.18 17.63 -6.89
C THR A 500 -26.42 18.77 -7.55
N ASN A 501 -25.11 18.84 -7.31
CA ASN A 501 -24.24 19.71 -8.08
C ASN A 501 -24.26 19.26 -9.56
N LYS A 502 -24.78 20.11 -10.45
CA LYS A 502 -24.96 19.77 -11.88
C LYS A 502 -23.65 19.49 -12.62
N PHE A 503 -22.53 20.05 -12.14
CA PHE A 503 -21.22 19.85 -12.76
C PHE A 503 -20.56 18.55 -12.31
N THR A 504 -20.63 18.21 -11.02
CA THR A 504 -19.93 17.04 -10.47
C THR A 504 -20.82 15.81 -10.30
N GLY A 505 -22.14 15.99 -10.37
CA GLY A 505 -23.12 14.95 -10.10
C GLY A 505 -23.15 14.50 -8.63
N PHE A 506 -22.46 15.19 -7.72
CA PHE A 506 -22.46 14.87 -6.28
C PHE A 506 -23.59 15.56 -5.54
N ASN A 507 -24.13 14.85 -4.56
CA ASN A 507 -25.04 15.38 -3.56
C ASN A 507 -24.52 14.97 -2.19
N ILE A 508 -24.33 15.94 -1.28
CA ILE A 508 -23.74 15.68 0.03
C ILE A 508 -24.64 14.77 0.89
N LYS A 509 -25.96 14.78 0.63
CA LYS A 509 -26.94 13.94 1.29
C LYS A 509 -27.01 12.52 0.73
N ASP A 510 -26.22 12.19 -0.30
CA ASP A 510 -26.06 10.81 -0.75
C ASP A 510 -25.20 10.01 0.23
N ASP A 511 -24.28 10.64 0.95
CA ASP A 511 -23.42 10.00 1.95
C ASP A 511 -24.05 10.17 3.34
N ILE A 512 -24.48 9.06 3.94
CA ILE A 512 -25.14 9.06 5.26
C ILE A 512 -24.13 8.53 6.27
N GLU A 513 -23.95 9.20 7.40
CA GLU A 513 -23.14 8.65 8.48
C GLU A 513 -23.82 7.42 9.08
N LEU A 514 -23.05 6.37 9.37
CA LEU A 514 -23.61 5.14 9.94
C LEU A 514 -24.31 5.37 11.29
N SER A 515 -23.85 6.36 12.05
CA SER A 515 -24.45 6.85 13.30
C SER A 515 -25.88 7.38 13.11
N GLU A 516 -26.20 7.93 11.95
CA GLU A 516 -27.56 8.44 11.64
C GLU A 516 -28.54 7.30 11.33
N ILE A 517 -28.04 6.14 10.91
CA ILE A 517 -28.87 4.97 10.55
C ILE A 517 -29.31 4.20 11.80
N ILE A 518 -28.54 4.27 12.89
CA ILE A 518 -28.83 3.58 14.15
C ILE A 518 -29.87 4.38 14.94
N PRO A 519 -30.91 3.76 15.54
CA PRO A 519 -31.80 4.44 16.46
C PRO A 519 -31.01 4.88 17.71
N ALA A 520 -30.53 6.13 17.70
CA ALA A 520 -29.58 6.62 18.71
C ALA A 520 -30.18 6.78 20.12
N ASN A 521 -31.50 6.66 20.30
CA ASN A 521 -32.19 6.85 21.59
C ASN A 521 -33.43 5.95 21.74
N SER A 522 -33.73 5.56 22.98
CA SER A 522 -34.93 4.78 23.39
C SER A 522 -36.26 5.48 23.07
N GLU A 523 -36.24 6.78 22.79
CA GLU A 523 -37.41 7.58 22.39
C GLU A 523 -37.66 7.59 20.86
N SER A 524 -36.75 7.03 20.06
CA SER A 524 -36.96 6.88 18.62
C SER A 524 -37.91 5.72 18.34
N ILE A 525 -38.76 5.88 17.30
CA ILE A 525 -39.85 4.96 16.98
C ILE A 525 -39.35 3.55 16.55
N GLY A 526 -38.02 3.33 16.50
CA GLY A 526 -37.38 2.05 16.19
C GLY A 526 -37.13 1.87 14.69
N TYR A 527 -36.23 0.95 14.35
CA TYR A 527 -35.91 0.61 12.97
C TYR A 527 -36.78 -0.59 12.52
N PRO A 528 -37.65 -0.45 11.50
CA PRO A 528 -38.57 -1.52 11.10
C PRO A 528 -37.94 -2.55 10.14
N GLY A 529 -36.64 -2.43 9.86
CA GLY A 529 -35.92 -3.31 8.93
C GLY A 529 -35.23 -4.49 9.61
N PRO A 530 -34.63 -5.40 8.80
CA PRO A 530 -33.70 -6.42 9.30
C PRO A 530 -32.41 -5.78 9.83
N TYR A 531 -31.93 -6.26 10.99
CA TYR A 531 -30.70 -5.79 11.63
C TYR A 531 -29.43 -6.22 10.90
#